data_AF-A0A2V8TJS7-F1
#
_entry.id   AF-A0A2V8TJS7-F1
#
_cell.length_a   1.000
_cell.length_b   1.000
_cell.length_c   1.000
_cell.angle_alpha   90.00
_cell.angle_beta   90.00
_cell.angle_gamma   90.00
#
_symmetry.space_group_name_H-M   'P 1'
#
loop_
_entity.id
_entity.type
_entity.pdbx_description
1 polymer ?
#
loop_
_entity_poly.entity_id
_entity_poly.type
_entity_poly.pdbx_seq_one_letter_code
_entity_poly.pdbx_strand_id
1 'polypeptide(L)' 'AHEPSGFTELIDEHGADICVYGHLHGQDIRTALTGPRGRTNYFLVSADAANFAPAELGIQVREP' A
#
# COMPACT_ATOMS: atom_id res chain seq x y z
N ALA A 1 -8.99 -12.91 3.15
CA ALA A 1 -8.96 -11.77 2.22
C ALA A 1 -9.15 -10.49 3.04
N HIS A 2 -8.54 -9.37 2.66
CA HIS A 2 -8.76 -8.10 3.37
C HIS A 2 -10.19 -7.61 3.11
N GLU A 3 -10.89 -7.27 4.19
CA GLU A 3 -12.21 -6.64 4.10
C GLU A 3 -12.06 -5.19 3.58
N PRO A 4 -13.00 -4.71 2.76
CA PRO A 4 -13.03 -3.30 2.36
C PRO A 4 -13.10 -2.38 3.58
N SER A 5 -12.43 -1.24 3.47
CA SER A 5 -12.49 -0.12 4.41
C SER A 5 -12.79 1.17 3.66
N GLY A 6 -13.16 2.23 4.38
CA GLY A 6 -13.35 3.54 3.77
C GLY A 6 -12.10 4.06 3.02
N PHE A 7 -10.89 3.61 3.39
CA PHE A 7 -9.67 3.94 2.64
C PHE A 7 -9.62 3.24 1.29
N THR A 8 -9.87 1.93 1.27
CA THR A 8 -9.83 1.16 0.02
C THR A 8 -10.95 1.58 -0.92
N GLU A 9 -12.12 1.96 -0.38
CA GLU A 9 -13.24 2.47 -1.18
C GLU A 9 -12.89 3.80 -1.87
N LEU A 10 -12.30 4.76 -1.14
CA LEU A 10 -11.86 6.03 -1.73
C LEU A 10 -10.75 5.85 -2.77
N ILE A 11 -9.80 4.95 -2.51
CA ILE A 11 -8.71 4.63 -3.44
C ILE A 11 -9.27 4.01 -4.73
N ASP A 12 -10.21 3.07 -4.59
CA ASP A 12 -10.88 2.42 -5.71
C ASP A 12 -11.73 3.44 -6.50
N GLU A 13 -12.46 4.34 -5.83
CA GLU A 13 -13.29 5.41 -6.43
C GLU A 13 -12.46 6.38 -7.29
N HIS A 14 -11.28 6.78 -6.81
CA HIS A 14 -10.39 7.68 -7.53
C HIS A 14 -9.45 6.97 -8.52
N GLY A 15 -9.50 5.64 -8.60
CA GLY A 15 -8.77 4.86 -9.58
C GLY A 15 -7.25 4.92 -9.45
N ALA A 16 -6.72 5.12 -8.24
CA ALA A 16 -5.28 5.20 -8.05
C ALA A 16 -4.59 3.85 -8.33
N ASP A 17 -3.59 3.85 -9.21
CA ASP A 17 -2.83 2.62 -9.52
C ASP A 17 -1.89 2.20 -8.38
N ILE A 18 -1.54 3.13 -7.47
CA ILE A 18 -0.53 2.90 -6.42
C ILE A 18 -0.96 3.54 -5.11
N CYS A 19 -0.88 2.77 -4.02
CA CYS A 19 -1.08 3.25 -2.66
C CYS A 19 0.18 2.98 -1.83
N VAL A 20 0.83 4.06 -1.37
CA VAL A 20 1.99 3.99 -0.47
C VAL A 20 1.53 4.46 0.90
N TYR A 21 1.65 3.62 1.92
CA TYR A 21 1.12 3.91 3.24
C TYR A 21 2.01 3.38 4.37
N GLY A 22 1.79 3.86 5.59
CA GLY A 22 2.50 3.45 6.80
C GLY A 22 1.54 2.90 7.86
N HIS A 23 1.58 3.49 9.06
CA HIS A 23 0.69 3.20 10.21
C HIS A 23 0.93 1.87 10.93
N LEU A 24 1.13 0.76 10.21
CA LEU A 24 1.32 -0.56 10.81
C LEU A 24 2.79 -0.80 11.19
N HIS A 25 3.03 -1.22 12.43
CA HIS A 25 4.35 -1.44 13.01
C HIS A 25 4.43 -2.76 13.78
N GLY A 26 5.65 -3.25 14.00
CA GLY A 26 5.94 -4.46 14.76
C GLY A 26 5.18 -5.67 14.23
N GLN A 27 4.44 -6.34 15.13
CA GLN A 27 3.67 -7.52 14.74
C GLN A 27 2.54 -7.19 13.76
N ASP A 28 1.98 -5.97 13.79
CA ASP A 28 0.82 -5.61 12.97
C ASP A 28 1.15 -5.45 11.49
N ILE A 29 2.44 -5.42 11.13
CA ILE A 29 2.90 -5.56 9.74
C ILE A 29 2.30 -6.83 9.10
N ARG A 30 2.06 -7.89 9.86
CA ARG A 30 1.47 -9.16 9.36
C ARG A 30 0.04 -9.01 8.84
N THR A 31 -0.67 -7.94 9.22
CA THR A 31 -2.04 -7.65 8.79
C THR A 31 -2.10 -6.61 7.68
N ALA A 32 -0.95 -6.19 7.16
CA ALA A 32 -0.84 -5.18 6.13
C ALA A 32 -1.43 -5.66 4.79
N LEU A 33 -2.22 -4.79 4.17
CA LEU A 33 -2.61 -4.94 2.77
C LEU A 33 -1.41 -4.56 1.90
N THR A 34 -0.77 -5.55 1.27
CA THR A 34 0.37 -5.34 0.38
C THR A 34 0.14 -6.05 -0.94
N GLY A 35 0.76 -5.54 -2.01
CA GLY A 35 0.60 -6.08 -3.35
C GLY A 35 -0.72 -5.65 -4.02
N PRO A 36 -1.11 -6.35 -5.10
CA PRO A 36 -2.24 -5.93 -5.94
C PRO A 36 -3.59 -6.22 -5.27
N ARG A 37 -4.47 -5.22 -5.29
CA ARG A 37 -5.90 -5.35 -5.00
C ARG A 37 -6.67 -4.48 -5.99
N GLY A 38 -7.52 -5.10 -6.80
CA GLY A 38 -8.19 -4.39 -7.89
C GLY A 38 -7.17 -3.82 -8.88
N ARG A 39 -7.21 -2.51 -9.11
CA ARG A 39 -6.22 -1.79 -9.94
C ARG A 39 -4.99 -1.32 -9.14
N THR A 40 -5.14 -1.17 -7.84
CA THR A 40 -4.13 -0.54 -6.99
C THR A 40 -3.10 -1.55 -6.50
N ASN A 41 -1.82 -1.17 -6.56
CA ASN A 41 -0.74 -1.87 -5.89
C ASN A 41 -0.40 -1.19 -4.55
N TYR A 42 -0.47 -1.93 -3.44
CA TYR A 42 -0.29 -1.40 -2.09
C TYR A 42 1.12 -1.68 -1.54
N PHE A 43 1.73 -0.66 -0.96
CA PHE A 43 3.08 -0.70 -0.37
C PHE A 43 3.05 -0.19 1.06
N LEU A 44 3.37 -1.07 2.02
CA LEU A 44 3.63 -0.67 3.39
C LEU A 44 5.09 -0.20 3.52
N VAL A 45 5.28 1.06 3.91
CA VAL A 45 6.59 1.72 4.06
C VAL A 45 6.77 2.35 5.45
N SER A 46 6.13 1.80 6.48
CA SER A 46 6.44 2.15 7.86
C SER A 46 7.92 1.89 8.16
N ALA A 47 8.51 2.65 9.08
CA ALA A 47 9.96 2.69 9.28
C ALA A 47 10.58 1.30 9.50
N ASP A 48 9.97 0.47 10.34
CA ASP A 48 10.40 -0.91 10.59
C ASP A 48 10.10 -1.87 9.43
N ALA A 49 8.98 -1.70 8.72
CA ALA A 49 8.72 -2.45 7.48
C ALA A 49 9.76 -2.14 6.39
N ALA A 50 10.28 -0.92 6.37
CA ALA A 50 11.33 -0.47 5.46
C ALA A 50 12.75 -0.67 6.02
N ASN A 51 12.93 -1.43 7.11
CA ASN A 51 14.22 -1.66 7.76
C ASN A 51 14.99 -0.37 8.12
N PHE A 52 14.24 0.66 8.51
CA PHE A 52 14.74 2.00 8.84
C PHE A 52 15.60 2.62 7.72
N ALA A 53 15.27 2.32 6.47
CA ALA A 53 15.88 2.87 5.27
C ALA A 53 14.83 3.41 4.31
N PRO A 54 15.19 4.33 3.38
CA PRO A 54 14.29 4.74 2.30
C PRO A 54 13.83 3.53 1.48
N ALA A 55 12.52 3.43 1.24
CA ALA A 55 11.94 2.35 0.43
C ALA A 55 12.00 2.70 -1.07
N GLU A 56 12.66 1.86 -1.86
CA GLU A 56 12.64 1.93 -3.32
C GLU A 56 11.52 1.04 -3.87
N LEU A 57 10.53 1.65 -4.53
CA LEU A 57 9.29 0.96 -4.91
C LEU A 57 9.23 0.51 -6.38
N GLY A 58 10.23 0.84 -7.20
CA GLY A 58 10.29 0.43 -8.60
C GLY A 58 9.04 0.80 -9.42
N ILE A 59 8.38 1.90 -9.06
CA ILE A 59 7.08 2.29 -9.60
C ILE A 59 7.19 2.53 -11.11
N GLN A 60 6.35 1.82 -11.86
CA GLN A 60 6.12 2.07 -13.28
C GLN A 60 4.87 2.94 -13.40
N VAL A 61 5.05 4.24 -13.67
CA VAL A 61 3.93 5.14 -13.95
C VAL A 61 3.38 4.77 -15.32
N ARG A 62 2.08 4.41 -15.38
CA ARG A 62 1.40 4.21 -16.67
C ARG A 62 1.16 5.57 -17.31
N GLU A 63 1.46 5.68 -18.59
CA GLU A 63 1.08 6.86 -19.37
C GLU A 63 -0.46 6.97 -19.44
N PRO A 64 -1.00 8.20 -19.48
CA PRO A 64 -2.45 8.45 -19.45
C PRO A 64 -3.21 7.86 -20.65
#